data_AF-A0A846NGC2-F1
#
_entry.id   AF-A0A846NGC2-F1
#
_cell.length_a   1.000
_cell.length_b   1.000
_cell.length_c   1.000
_cell.angle_alpha   90.00
_cell.angle_beta   90.00
_cell.angle_gamma   90.00
#
_symmetry.space_group_name_H-M   'P 1'
#
loop_
_entity.id
_entity.type
_entity.pdbx_description
1 polymer ?
#
loop_
_entity_poly.entity_id
_entity_poly.type
_entity_poly.pdbx_seq_one_letter_code
_entity_poly.pdbx_strand_id
1 'polypeptide(L)' 'HRKLRDSGVAISHDNAVHAKILVADRAVAVVSSMNLSSSSSGGGSWEAGIVTTDENILTRVALSIHKRLGIFKWA' A
#
# COMPACT_ATOMS: atom_id res chain seq x y z
N HIS A 1 0.91 -17.06 -3.11
CA HIS A 1 0.72 -16.34 -1.82
C HIS A 1 0.08 -17.22 -0.72
N ARG A 2 0.35 -18.54 -0.67
CA ARG A 2 -0.37 -19.48 0.23
C ARG A 2 -0.18 -19.16 1.72
N LYS A 3 1.08 -19.03 2.17
CA LYS A 3 1.44 -18.67 3.56
C LYS A 3 0.72 -17.43 4.09
N LEU A 4 0.55 -16.40 3.24
CA LEU A 4 -0.16 -15.16 3.63
C LEU A 4 -1.65 -15.40 3.83
N ARG A 5 -2.29 -16.19 2.95
CA ARG A 5 -3.70 -16.56 3.12
C ARG A 5 -3.90 -17.39 4.38
N ASP A 6 -2.99 -18.35 4.64
CA ASP A 6 -3.04 -19.21 5.82
C ASP A 6 -2.88 -18.42 7.14
N SER A 7 -2.18 -17.27 7.10
CA SER A 7 -2.05 -16.36 8.23
C SER A 7 -3.19 -15.33 8.36
N GLY A 8 -4.27 -15.47 7.59
CA GLY A 8 -5.44 -14.58 7.65
C GLY A 8 -5.30 -13.28 6.86
N VAL A 9 -4.27 -13.12 6.01
CA VAL A 9 -4.13 -11.92 5.17
C VAL A 9 -5.14 -11.96 4.03
N ALA A 10 -5.95 -10.90 3.92
CA ALA A 10 -6.82 -10.69 2.78
C ALA A 10 -5.98 -10.29 1.55
N ILE A 11 -6.10 -11.05 0.46
CA ILE A 11 -5.35 -10.82 -0.78
C ILE A 11 -6.33 -10.66 -1.93
N SER A 12 -6.28 -9.50 -2.58
CA SER A 12 -6.97 -9.19 -3.83
C SER A 12 -5.96 -8.99 -4.95
N HIS A 13 -6.35 -9.35 -6.17
CA HIS A 13 -5.54 -9.23 -7.38
C HIS A 13 -6.22 -8.25 -8.33
N ASP A 14 -5.51 -7.19 -8.71
CA ASP A 14 -5.97 -6.21 -9.68
C ASP A 14 -4.78 -5.81 -10.58
N ASN A 15 -4.86 -6.21 -11.85
CA ASN A 15 -3.79 -5.99 -12.83
C ASN A 15 -3.65 -4.52 -13.26
N ALA A 16 -4.60 -3.66 -12.91
CA ALA A 16 -4.53 -2.22 -13.16
C ALA A 16 -3.89 -1.45 -11.99
N VAL A 17 -3.43 -2.11 -10.92
CA VAL A 17 -2.70 -1.45 -9.81
C VAL A 17 -1.22 -1.38 -10.16
N HIS A 18 -0.72 -0.19 -10.50
CA HIS A 18 0.71 0.07 -10.63
C HIS A 18 1.32 0.84 -9.44
N ALA A 19 0.48 1.42 -8.58
CA ALA A 19 0.93 2.22 -7.44
C ALA A 19 1.52 1.35 -6.32
N LYS A 20 2.57 1.84 -5.64
CA LYS A 20 3.20 1.19 -4.49
C LYS A 20 2.91 2.03 -3.26
N ILE A 21 1.95 1.55 -2.48
CA ILE A 21 1.36 2.28 -1.38
C ILE A 21 1.35 1.37 -0.16
N LEU A 22 1.67 1.93 1.00
CA LEU A 22 1.52 1.29 2.30
C LEU A 22 0.83 2.27 3.25
N VAL A 23 -0.13 1.75 4.03
CA VAL A 23 -0.76 2.48 5.13
C VAL A 23 -0.65 1.61 6.37
N ALA A 24 -0.12 2.17 7.45
CA ALA A 24 0.03 1.49 8.74
C ALA A 24 -0.78 2.24 9.80
N ASP A 25 -1.67 1.52 10.50
CA ASP A 25 -2.43 1.97 11.67
C ASP A 25 -3.16 3.32 11.53
N ARG A 26 -3.51 3.71 10.30
CA ARG A 26 -4.03 5.07 9.97
C ARG A 26 -3.13 6.21 10.48
N ALA A 27 -1.86 5.92 10.76
CA ALA A 27 -0.91 6.87 11.32
C ALA A 27 0.20 7.26 10.32
N VAL A 28 0.54 6.34 9.41
CA VAL A 28 1.60 6.57 8.40
C VAL A 28 1.13 6.08 7.03
N ALA A 29 1.30 6.92 6.02
CA ALA A 29 1.17 6.55 4.63
C ALA A 29 2.52 6.69 3.92
N VAL A 30 2.83 5.70 3.10
CA VAL A 30 3.97 5.70 2.19
C VAL A 30 3.45 5.58 0.77
N VAL A 31 3.85 6.51 -0.09
CA VAL A 31 3.57 6.48 -1.52
C VAL A 31 4.90 6.60 -2.24
N SER A 32 5.24 5.63 -3.09
CA SER A 32 6.57 5.57 -3.67
C SER A 32 6.57 5.12 -5.12
N SER A 33 7.60 5.51 -5.86
CA SER A 33 7.97 4.87 -7.13
C SER A 33 8.59 3.48 -6.90
N MET A 34 9.10 3.24 -5.69
CA MET A 34 9.82 2.01 -5.30
C MET A 34 8.93 0.79 -5.23
N ASN A 35 9.29 -0.26 -5.96
CA ASN A 35 8.73 -1.59 -5.76
C ASN A 35 9.14 -2.13 -4.39
N LEU A 36 8.23 -2.83 -3.70
CA LEU A 36 8.54 -3.52 -2.44
C LEU A 36 9.25 -4.87 -2.70
N SER A 37 10.32 -4.84 -3.50
CA SER A 37 11.18 -5.98 -3.80
C SER A 37 12.61 -5.68 -3.38
N SER A 38 13.36 -6.71 -3.00
CA SER A 38 14.75 -6.59 -2.54
C SER A 38 15.67 -5.92 -3.57
N SER A 39 15.44 -6.13 -4.86
CA SER A 39 16.21 -5.51 -5.94
C SER A 39 15.97 -4.00 -6.08
N SER A 40 14.74 -3.53 -5.86
CA SER A 40 14.37 -2.11 -5.90
C SER A 40 14.94 -1.41 -4.67
N SER A 41 14.55 -1.89 -3.48
CA SER A 41 14.93 -1.29 -2.20
C SER A 41 16.40 -1.47 -1.85
N GLY A 42 17.10 -2.41 -2.49
CA GLY A 42 18.53 -2.66 -2.32
C GLY A 42 19.45 -1.73 -3.10
N GLY A 43 18.92 -0.68 -3.76
CA GLY A 43 19.70 0.32 -4.47
C GLY A 43 20.00 -0.01 -5.93
N GLY A 44 19.27 -0.96 -6.53
CA GLY A 44 19.39 -1.27 -7.96
C GLY A 44 18.76 -0.22 -8.88
N SER A 45 18.09 0.80 -8.34
CA SER A 45 17.43 1.86 -9.08
C SER A 45 17.36 3.15 -8.26
N TRP A 46 17.26 4.29 -8.95
CA TRP A 46 16.98 5.57 -8.33
C TRP A 46 15.48 5.74 -8.17
N GLU A 47 15.03 5.81 -6.92
CA GLU A 47 13.61 5.83 -6.58
C GLU A 47 13.34 6.91 -5.54
N ALA A 48 12.11 7.41 -5.51
CA ALA A 48 11.68 8.41 -4.55
C ALA A 48 10.32 8.02 -3.97
N GLY A 49 10.10 8.40 -2.72
CA GLY A 49 8.85 8.19 -2.04
C GLY A 49 8.58 9.28 -1.02
N ILE A 50 7.30 9.44 -0.70
CA ILE A 50 6.81 10.34 0.33
C ILE A 50 6.33 9.48 1.50
N VAL A 51 6.80 9.83 2.70
CA VAL A 51 6.27 9.33 3.97
C VAL A 51 5.56 10.49 4.63
N THR A 52 4.31 10.29 5.04
CA THR A 52 3.50 11.34 5.65
C THR A 52 2.64 10.81 6.79
N THR A 53 2.43 11.69 7.77
CA THR A 53 1.49 11.54 8.88
C THR A 53 0.31 12.51 8.76
N ASP A 54 0.20 13.24 7.64
CA ASP A 54 -0.93 14.14 7.37
C ASP A 54 -2.24 13.34 7.27
N GLU A 55 -3.20 13.66 8.13
CA GLU A 55 -4.45 12.92 8.28
C GLU A 55 -5.33 12.99 7.02
N ASN A 56 -5.32 14.12 6.31
CA ASN A 56 -6.09 14.27 5.08
C ASN A 56 -5.52 13.36 3.98
N ILE A 57 -4.20 13.29 3.85
CA ILE A 57 -3.54 12.39 2.90
C ILE A 57 -3.76 10.93 3.30
N LEU A 58 -3.58 10.59 4.57
CA LEU A 58 -3.82 9.25 5.12
C LEU A 58 -5.22 8.75 4.75
N THR A 59 -6.24 9.54 5.06
CA THR A 59 -7.64 9.21 4.80
C THR A 59 -7.89 8.99 3.32
N ARG A 60 -7.39 9.89 2.45
CA ARG A 60 -7.57 9.77 0.99
C ARG A 60 -6.89 8.54 0.41
N VAL A 61 -5.65 8.27 0.83
CA VAL A 61 -4.88 7.11 0.37
C VAL A 61 -5.55 5.81 0.82
N ALA A 62 -5.94 5.73 2.09
CA ALA A 62 -6.58 4.54 2.61
C ALA A 62 -7.94 4.28 1.93
N LEU A 63 -8.80 5.30 1.79
CA LEU A 63 -10.05 5.18 1.04
C LEU A 63 -9.85 4.70 -0.40
N SER A 64 -8.75 5.10 -1.06
CA SER A 64 -8.42 4.63 -2.41
C SER A 64 -8.14 3.12 -2.47
N ILE A 65 -7.48 2.57 -1.44
CA ILE A 65 -7.25 1.12 -1.29
C ILE A 65 -8.57 0.41 -1.03
N HIS A 66 -9.37 0.91 -0.08
CA HIS A 66 -10.63 0.27 0.31
C HIS A 66 -11.67 0.23 -0.81
N LYS A 67 -11.82 1.33 -1.56
CA LYS A 67 -12.70 1.39 -2.73
C LYS A 67 -12.36 0.29 -3.74
N ARG A 68 -11.08 -0.03 -3.87
CA ARG A 68 -10.57 -1.02 -4.83
C ARG A 68 -10.67 -2.45 -4.33
N LEU A 69 -10.62 -2.66 -3.01
CA LEU A 69 -10.80 -3.97 -2.39
C LEU A 69 -12.28 -4.36 -2.21
N GLY A 70 -13.23 -3.44 -2.40
CA GLY A 70 -14.65 -3.68 -2.14
C GLY A 70 -14.98 -3.90 -0.66
N ILE A 71 -14.06 -3.58 0.24
CA ILE A 71 -14.22 -3.75 1.69
C ILE A 71 -14.76 -2.44 2.26
N PHE A 72 -16.08 -2.25 2.18
CA PHE A 72 -16.77 -1.06 2.67
C PHE A 72 -17.08 -1.17 4.17
N LYS A 73 -16.08 -0.89 5.02
CA LYS A 73 -16.28 -0.46 6.41
C LYS A 73 -15.20 0.57 6.78
N TRP A 74 -15.45 1.82 6.44
CA TRP A 74 -14.80 2.96 7.09
C TRP A 74 -15.82 3.54 8.06
N ALA A 75 -15.63 3.23 9.35
CA ALA A 75 -16.23 3.97 10.44
C ALA A 75 -15.34 5.17 10.76
#